data_AF-A0A9D2A3P9-F1
#
_entry.id   AF-A0A9D2A3P9-F1
#
_cell.length_a   1.000
_cell.length_b   1.000
_cell.length_c   1.000
_cell.angle_alpha   90.00
_cell.angle_beta   90.00
_cell.angle_gamma   90.00
#
_symmetry.space_group_name_H-M   'P 1'
#
loop_
_entity.id
_entity.type
_entity.pdbx_description
1 polymer ?
#
loop_
_entity_poly.entity_id
_entity_poly.type
_entity_poly.pdbx_seq_one_letter_code
_entity_poly.pdbx_strand_id
1 'polypeptide(L)'
;MIAKQLSIFLENKSGRLTEVTEVLAENGINLSALSIAENADFGILRGIVSEPDKAYATLKDKHFAVNITDVIGISCPNTPGALAKILRLLSDEGVF
;
A
#
# COMPACT_ATOMS: atom_id res chain seq x y z
N MET A 1 9.70 -7.77 9.12
CA MET A 1 9.20 -8.60 8.00
C MET A 1 9.21 -7.73 6.76
N ILE A 2 9.85 -8.18 5.67
CA ILE A 2 9.77 -7.48 4.38
C ILE A 2 8.45 -7.90 3.73
N ALA A 3 7.64 -6.93 3.33
CA ALA A 3 6.37 -7.13 2.65
C ALA A 3 6.39 -6.39 1.31
N LYS A 4 5.65 -6.89 0.33
CA LYS A 4 5.46 -6.22 -0.97
C LYS A 4 4.24 -5.31 -0.88
N GLN A 5 4.44 -4.03 -1.15
CA GLN A 5 3.39 -3.03 -1.23
C GLN A 5 3.06 -2.73 -2.70
N LEU A 6 1.78 -2.73 -3.04
CA LEU A 6 1.29 -2.28 -4.33
C LEU A 6 1.11 -0.77 -4.29
N SER A 7 1.64 -0.06 -5.29
CA SER A 7 1.34 1.35 -5.54
C SER A 7 0.51 1.44 -6.82
N ILE A 8 -0.76 1.79 -6.68
CA ILE A 8 -1.75 1.80 -7.76
C ILE A 8 -2.11 3.24 -8.04
N PHE A 9 -1.88 3.70 -9.27
CA PHE A 9 -2.29 5.02 -9.70
C PHE A 9 -3.81 5.09 -9.84
N LEU A 10 -4.39 6.07 -9.18
CA LEU A 10 -5.82 6.39 -9.23
C LEU A 10 -5.97 7.72 -9.95
N GLU A 11 -6.59 7.70 -11.13
CA GLU A 11 -7.08 8.93 -11.75
C GLU A 11 -8.09 9.60 -10.83
N ASN A 12 -8.13 10.94 -10.81
CA ASN A 12 -9.14 11.70 -10.08
C ASN A 12 -10.52 11.60 -10.77
N LYS A 13 -11.07 10.39 -10.75
CA LYS A 13 -12.39 10.02 -11.26
C LYS A 13 -13.12 9.24 -10.18
N SER A 14 -14.38 9.60 -9.95
CA SER A 14 -15.25 8.87 -9.05
C SER A 14 -15.35 7.40 -9.48
N GLY A 15 -15.30 6.48 -8.52
CA GLY A 15 -15.42 5.04 -8.75
C GLY A 15 -14.10 4.30 -8.97
N ARG A 16 -13.00 4.98 -9.28
CA ARG A 16 -11.74 4.28 -9.63
C ARG A 16 -11.16 3.45 -8.47
N LEU A 17 -11.29 3.93 -7.24
CA LEU A 17 -10.94 3.17 -6.04
C LEU A 17 -11.82 1.92 -5.88
N THR A 18 -13.12 2.07 -6.12
CA THR A 18 -14.09 0.96 -6.06
C THR A 18 -13.72 -0.13 -7.06
N GLU A 19 -13.42 0.24 -8.30
CA GLU A 19 -13.00 -0.70 -9.35
C GLU A 19 -11.74 -1.48 -8.94
N VAL A 20 -10.76 -0.83 -8.32
CA VAL A 20 -9.57 -1.53 -7.80
C VAL A 20 -9.97 -2.56 -6.74
N THR A 21 -10.81 -2.18 -5.78
CA THR A 21 -11.22 -3.09 -4.71
C THR A 21 -12.07 -4.25 -5.21
N GLU A 22 -12.93 -4.01 -6.21
CA GLU A 22 -13.72 -5.06 -6.87
C GLU A 22 -12.83 -6.05 -7.60
N VAL A 23 -11.85 -5.57 -8.38
CA VAL A 23 -10.88 -6.43 -9.07
C VAL A 23 -10.12 -7.33 -8.09
N LEU A 24 -9.70 -6.79 -6.94
CA LEU A 24 -9.04 -7.59 -5.91
C LEU A 24 -10.00 -8.63 -5.31
N ALA A 25 -11.24 -8.24 -5.01
CA ALA A 25 -12.24 -9.13 -4.44
C ALA A 25 -12.65 -10.26 -5.39
N GLU A 26 -12.89 -9.97 -6.67
CA GLU A 26 -13.19 -10.96 -7.73
C GLU A 26 -12.11 -12.03 -7.85
N ASN A 27 -10.86 -11.69 -7.50
CA ASN A 27 -9.72 -12.59 -7.56
C ASN A 27 -9.37 -13.24 -6.22
N GLY A 28 -10.22 -13.04 -5.19
CA GLY A 28 -10.03 -13.61 -3.85
C GLY A 28 -8.85 -13.00 -3.08
N ILE A 29 -8.44 -11.78 -3.42
CA ILE A 29 -7.28 -11.12 -2.83
C ILE A 29 -7.76 -10.19 -1.72
N ASN A 30 -7.30 -10.45 -0.49
CA ASN A 30 -7.68 -9.65 0.66
C ASN A 30 -6.75 -8.44 0.84
N LEU A 31 -7.31 -7.30 1.24
CA LEU A 31 -6.57 -6.08 1.54
C LEU A 31 -6.30 -6.01 3.05
N SER A 32 -5.02 -6.03 3.44
CA SER A 32 -4.60 -6.02 4.85
C SER A 32 -4.38 -4.62 5.40
N ALA A 33 -3.86 -3.71 4.58
CA ALA A 33 -3.66 -2.31 4.94
C ALA A 33 -3.71 -1.45 3.68
N LEU A 34 -4.16 -0.20 3.82
CA LEU A 34 -4.15 0.77 2.74
C LEU A 34 -3.79 2.17 3.22
N SER A 35 -3.18 2.94 2.33
CA SER A 35 -2.96 4.38 2.48
C SER A 35 -3.13 5.02 1.11
N ILE A 36 -3.73 6.21 1.06
CA ILE A 36 -3.86 6.97 -0.18
C ILE A 36 -3.01 8.23 -0.04
N ALA A 37 -2.08 8.40 -0.97
CA ALA A 37 -1.34 9.63 -1.14
C ALA A 37 -1.95 10.38 -2.32
N GLU A 38 -2.54 11.55 -2.08
CA GLU A 38 -3.28 12.31 -3.08
C GLU A 38 -2.68 13.71 -3.31
N ASN A 39 -2.89 14.22 -4.52
CA ASN A 39 -2.71 15.62 -4.87
C ASN A 39 -3.97 16.11 -5.62
N ALA A 40 -3.94 17.33 -6.18
CA ALA A 40 -5.10 17.89 -6.88
C ALA A 40 -5.53 17.08 -8.12
N ASP A 41 -4.60 16.35 -8.73
CA ASP A 41 -4.76 15.76 -10.06
C ASP A 41 -4.98 14.24 -10.01
N PHE A 42 -4.39 13.54 -9.03
CA PHE A 42 -4.46 12.08 -8.92
C PHE A 42 -4.15 11.58 -7.50
N GLY A 43 -4.51 10.32 -7.26
CA GLY A 43 -4.18 9.56 -6.06
C GLY A 43 -3.22 8.41 -6.35
N ILE A 44 -2.48 7.98 -5.33
CA ILE A 44 -1.73 6.73 -5.32
C ILE A 44 -2.23 5.91 -4.14
N LEU A 45 -2.92 4.82 -4.44
CA LEU A 45 -3.28 3.82 -3.46
C LEU A 45 -2.08 2.93 -3.17
N ARG A 46 -1.61 2.97 -1.93
CA ARG A 46 -0.60 2.09 -1.37
C ARG A 46 -1.30 0.99 -0.59
N GLY A 47 -1.24 -0.24 -1.08
CA GLY A 47 -1.94 -1.38 -0.49
C GLY A 47 -1.00 -2.51 -0.11
N ILE A 48 -1.22 -3.09 1.07
CA ILE A 48 -0.68 -4.41 1.45
C ILE A 48 -1.80 -5.42 1.26
N VAL A 49 -1.54 -6.46 0.48
CA VAL A 49 -2.51 -7.50 0.15
C VAL A 49 -1.99 -8.90 0.53
N SER A 50 -2.89 -9.87 0.60
CA SER A 50 -2.55 -11.26 0.89
C SER A 50 -1.66 -11.92 -0.18
N GLU A 51 -1.91 -11.62 -1.46
CA GLU A 51 -1.21 -12.21 -2.61
C GLU A 51 -0.68 -11.11 -3.55
N PRO A 52 0.46 -10.46 -3.24
CA PRO A 52 0.94 -9.26 -3.94
C PRO A 52 1.28 -9.50 -5.41
N ASP A 53 1.92 -10.64 -5.74
CA ASP A 53 2.32 -10.93 -7.12
C ASP A 53 1.10 -11.24 -8.01
N LYS A 54 0.10 -11.94 -7.46
CA LYS A 54 -1.18 -12.21 -8.13
C LYS A 54 -1.96 -10.91 -8.34
N ALA A 55 -2.05 -10.08 -7.30
CA ALA A 55 -2.71 -8.78 -7.36
C ALA A 55 -2.10 -7.86 -8.41
N TYR A 56 -0.77 -7.83 -8.49
CA TYR A 56 -0.05 -7.07 -9.51
C TYR A 56 -0.43 -7.53 -10.93
N ALA A 57 -0.42 -8.83 -11.19
CA ALA A 57 -0.78 -9.38 -12.49
C ALA A 57 -2.23 -9.05 -12.86
N THR A 58 -3.18 -9.30 -11.95
CA THR A 58 -4.60 -9.01 -12.17
C THR A 58 -4.86 -7.52 -12.43
N LEU A 59 -4.22 -6.63 -11.67
CA LEU A 59 -4.36 -5.18 -11.86
C LEU A 59 -3.75 -4.72 -13.19
N LYS A 60 -2.61 -5.30 -13.59
CA LYS A 60 -1.99 -5.05 -14.91
C LYS A 60 -2.91 -5.50 -16.05
N ASP A 61 -3.52 -6.67 -15.94
CA ASP A 61 -4.45 -7.21 -16.95
C ASP A 61 -5.70 -6.33 -17.11
N LYS A 62 -6.13 -5.66 -16.03
CA LYS A 62 -7.23 -4.68 -16.02
C LYS A 62 -6.76 -3.25 -16.37
N HIS A 63 -5.54 -3.11 -16.92
CA HIS A 63 -4.95 -1.84 -17.36
C HIS A 63 -4.76 -0.79 -16.25
N PHE A 64 -4.61 -1.20 -14.99
CA PHE A 64 -4.17 -0.30 -13.94
C PHE A 64 -2.65 -0.07 -14.02
N ALA A 65 -2.23 1.17 -13.80
CA ALA A 65 -0.82 1.47 -13.56
C ALA A 65 -0.47 1.11 -12.11
N VAL A 66 0.19 -0.04 -11.94
CA VAL A 66 0.61 -0.59 -10.65
C VAL A 66 2.11 -0.83 -10.63
N ASN A 67 2.74 -0.55 -9.49
CA ASN A 67 4.13 -0.85 -9.16
C ASN A 67 4.21 -1.63 -7.84
N ILE A 68 5.27 -2.42 -7.67
CA ILE A 68 5.59 -3.10 -6.40
C ILE A 68 6.74 -2.36 -5.73
N THR A 69 6.69 -2.22 -4.42
CA THR A 69 7.76 -1.66 -3.61
C THR A 69 7.95 -2.51 -2.35
N ASP A 70 9.19 -2.83 -2.01
CA ASP A 70 9.49 -3.52 -0.76
C ASP A 70 9.36 -2.56 0.42
N VAL A 71 8.62 -2.99 1.45
CA VAL A 71 8.39 -2.23 2.67
C VAL A 71 8.65 -3.10 3.89
N ILE A 72 8.90 -2.45 5.03
CA ILE A 72 9.14 -3.14 6.30
C ILE A 72 7.94 -2.93 7.22
N GLY A 73 7.31 -4.03 7.63
CA GLY A 73 6.31 -4.02 8.69
C GLY A 73 6.99 -4.01 10.07
N ILE A 74 6.63 -3.02 10.90
CA ILE A 74 7.03 -2.93 12.31
C ILE A 74 5.81 -3.08 13.22
N SER A 75 6.00 -3.68 14.38
CA SER A 75 4.98 -3.76 15.43
C SER A 75 5.52 -3.06 16.68
N CYS A 76 4.68 -2.27 17.33
CA CYS A 76 5.02 -1.57 18.56
C CYS A 76 3.86 -1.62 19.56
N PRO A 77 4.13 -1.45 20.87
CA PRO A 77 3.08 -1.29 21.86
C PRO A 77 2.11 -0.16 21.49
N ASN A 78 0.83 -0.37 21.75
CA ASN A 78 -0.20 0.65 21.54
C ASN A 78 -0.22 1.65 22.72
N THR A 79 0.87 2.40 22.88
CA THR A 79 1.03 3.43 23.91
C THR A 79 1.66 4.70 23.33
N PRO A 80 1.33 5.90 23.86
CA PRO A 80 1.91 7.16 23.38
C PRO A 80 3.44 7.13 23.37
N GLY A 81 4.03 7.53 22.24
CA GLY A 81 5.49 7.62 22.08
C GLY A 81 6.20 6.30 21.72
N ALA A 82 5.51 5.16 21.66
CA ALA A 82 6.13 3.88 21.29
C ALA A 82 6.76 3.92 19.89
N LEU A 83 6.01 4.40 18.89
CA LEU A 83 6.51 4.56 17.52
C LEU A 83 7.66 5.58 17.44
N ALA A 84 7.57 6.70 18.16
CA ALA A 84 8.61 7.74 18.16
C ALA A 84 9.96 7.22 18.67
N LYS A 85 9.95 6.33 19.67
CA LYS A 85 11.18 5.66 20.15
C LYS A 85 11.82 4.79 19.07
N ILE A 86 11.02 4.04 18.31
CA ILE A 86 11.53 3.19 17.22
C ILE A 86 12.10 4.05 16.11
N LEU A 87 11.39 5.11 15.69
CA LEU A 87 11.86 6.00 14.63
C LEU A 87 13.13 6.77 15.03
N ARG A 88 13.32 7.08 16.32
CA ARG A 88 14.56 7.67 16.83
C ARG A 88 15.76 6.76 16.60
N LEU A 89 15.63 5.46 16.88
CA LEU A 89 16.71 4.49 16.66
C LEU A 89 17.13 4.42 15.18
N LEU A 90 16.16 4.55 14.26
CA LEU A 90 16.45 4.58 12.82
C LEU A 90 17.17 5.87 12.43
N SER A 91 16.68 7.04 12.89
CA SER A 91 17.28 8.33 12.56
C SER A 91 18.71 8.49 13.12
N ASP A 92 18.96 7.93 14.31
CA ASP A 92 20.28 8.00 14.96
C ASP A 92 21.35 7.22 14.16
N GLU A 93 20.93 6.22 13.37
CA GLU A 93 21.76 5.44 12.45
C GLU A 93 21.70 5.96 11.00
N GLY A 94 21.10 7.13 10.76
CA GLY A 94 21.01 7.76 9.43
C GLY A 94 20.00 7.10 8.49
N VAL A 95 19.05 6.34 9.03
CA VAL A 95 17.94 5.74 8.28
C VAL A 95 16.69 6.59 8.50
N PHE A 96 16.28 7.32 7.45
CA PHE A 96 15.26 8.38 7.42
C PHE A 96 15.68 9.72 8.03
#